data_AF-A0A844I995-F1
#
_entry.id   AF-A0A844I995-F1
#
_cell.length_a   1.000
_cell.length_b   1.000
_cell.length_c   1.000
_cell.angle_alpha   90.00
_cell.angle_beta   90.00
_cell.angle_gamma   90.00
#
_symmetry.space_group_name_H-M   'P 1'
#
loop_
_entity.id
_entity.type
_entity.pdbx_description
1 polymer ?
#
loop_
_entity_poly.entity_id
_entity_poly.type
_entity_poly.pdbx_seq_one_letter_code
_entity_poly.pdbx_strand_id
1 'polypeptide(L)'
;MLKSNINSLNIGCAAWGWREVEIPEYFHWIANQGIRSVEVNAHPQAPKHLLHDGDDQAVSKIADWAKEAGVDIICIAGRNNFTLSDANELETEIKRVSR
;
A
#
# COMPACT_ATOMS: atom_id res chain seq x y z
N MET A 1 27.95 -18.43 -20.34
CA MET A 1 26.80 -17.66 -19.82
C MET A 1 26.68 -17.95 -18.33
N LEU A 2 27.06 -17.01 -17.48
CA LEU A 2 26.77 -17.12 -16.05
C LEU A 2 25.27 -16.91 -15.88
N LYS A 3 24.53 -17.98 -15.56
CA LYS A 3 23.17 -17.85 -15.02
C LYS A 3 23.34 -17.24 -13.63
N SER A 4 23.28 -15.92 -13.53
CA SER A 4 23.21 -15.25 -12.25
C SER A 4 21.86 -15.59 -11.63
N ASN A 5 21.82 -16.63 -10.79
CA ASN A 5 20.76 -16.85 -9.81
C ASN A 5 20.87 -15.75 -8.74
N ILE A 6 20.78 -14.49 -9.14
CA ILE A 6 20.37 -13.44 -8.24
C ILE A 6 18.91 -13.81 -7.99
N ASN A 7 18.62 -14.41 -6.82
CA ASN A 7 17.26 -14.43 -6.29
C ASN A 7 16.71 -13.03 -6.57
N SER A 8 15.73 -12.92 -7.46
CA SER A 8 15.21 -11.66 -7.94
C SER A 8 14.94 -10.80 -6.71
N LEU A 9 15.70 -9.71 -6.58
CA LEU A 9 15.62 -8.86 -5.40
C LEU A 9 14.17 -8.36 -5.34
N ASN A 10 13.43 -8.76 -4.31
CA ASN A 10 12.04 -8.33 -4.16
C ASN A 10 12.05 -6.89 -3.63
N ILE A 11 12.02 -5.94 -4.56
CA ILE A 11 11.95 -4.51 -4.28
C ILE A 11 10.47 -4.13 -4.17
N GLY A 12 10.11 -3.51 -3.05
CA GLY A 12 8.81 -2.89 -2.84
C GLY A 12 8.82 -1.41 -3.22
N CYS A 13 7.75 -0.93 -3.85
CA CYS A 13 7.54 0.49 -4.10
C CYS A 13 6.71 1.12 -2.97
N ALA A 14 7.31 2.08 -2.26
CA ALA A 14 6.61 2.89 -1.26
C ALA A 14 5.59 3.82 -1.95
N ALA A 15 4.38 3.89 -1.39
CA ALA A 15 3.25 4.53 -2.05
C ALA A 15 3.27 6.05 -1.95
N TRP A 16 3.96 6.61 -0.94
CA TRP A 16 3.89 8.04 -0.63
C TRP A 16 4.35 8.97 -1.77
N GLY A 17 5.33 8.51 -2.56
CA GLY A 17 5.80 9.22 -3.76
C GLY A 17 4.74 9.32 -4.86
N TRP A 18 3.71 8.49 -4.81
CA TRP A 18 2.65 8.35 -5.81
C TRP A 18 1.29 8.87 -5.33
N ARG A 19 1.23 9.51 -4.15
CA ARG A 19 -0.02 9.95 -3.50
C ARG A 19 -0.94 10.85 -4.36
N GLU A 20 -0.42 11.43 -5.43
CA GLU A 20 -1.12 12.31 -6.37
C GLU A 20 -1.59 11.59 -7.65
N VAL A 21 -1.39 10.27 -7.73
CA VAL A 21 -1.75 9.40 -8.85
C VAL A 21 -2.86 8.44 -8.42
N GLU A 22 -3.77 8.11 -9.33
CA GLU A 22 -4.82 7.13 -9.06
C GLU A 22 -4.23 5.71 -9.04
N ILE A 23 -4.74 4.84 -8.16
CA ILE A 23 -4.21 3.47 -7.96
C ILE A 23 -4.00 2.68 -9.26
N PRO A 24 -4.96 2.60 -10.21
CA PRO A 24 -4.76 1.82 -11.42
C PRO A 24 -3.56 2.29 -12.26
N GLU A 25 -3.39 3.61 -12.36
CA GLU A 25 -2.29 4.23 -13.12
C GLU A 25 -0.95 4.00 -12.40
N TYR A 26 -0.93 4.19 -11.07
CA TYR A 26 0.23 3.90 -10.24
C TYR A 26 0.70 2.45 -10.42
N PHE A 27 -0.21 1.47 -10.29
CA PHE A 27 0.14 0.06 -10.45
C PHE A 27 0.68 -0.25 -11.84
N HIS A 28 0.08 0.30 -12.89
CA HIS A 28 0.55 0.12 -14.25
C HIS A 28 1.97 0.69 -14.45
N TRP A 29 2.24 1.89 -13.93
CA TRP A 29 3.55 2.51 -14.03
C TRP A 29 4.65 1.74 -13.30
N ILE A 30 4.35 1.19 -12.11
CA ILE A 30 5.28 0.34 -11.37
C ILE A 30 5.51 -1.00 -12.07
N ALA A 31 4.45 -1.62 -12.57
CA ALA A 31 4.56 -2.87 -13.32
C ALA A 31 5.45 -2.72 -14.56
N ASN A 32 5.34 -1.60 -15.27
CA ASN A 32 6.17 -1.27 -16.45
C ASN A 32 7.66 -1.08 -16.12
N GLN A 33 7.99 -0.78 -14.86
CA GLN A 33 9.38 -0.70 -14.38
C GLN A 33 9.94 -2.04 -13.92
N GLY A 34 9.18 -3.13 -14.06
CA GLY A 34 9.58 -4.48 -13.62
C GLY A 34 9.43 -4.72 -12.12
N ILE A 35 8.87 -3.77 -11.37
CA ILE A 35 8.57 -3.93 -9.94
C ILE A 35 7.23 -4.64 -9.81
N ARG A 36 7.12 -5.50 -8.80
CA ARG A 36 5.91 -6.31 -8.56
C ARG A 36 5.32 -6.10 -7.19
N SER A 37 6.09 -5.66 -6.20
CA SER A 37 5.57 -5.44 -4.85
C SER A 37 5.28 -3.95 -4.63
N VAL A 38 4.07 -3.63 -4.17
CA VAL A 38 3.62 -2.24 -3.93
C VAL A 38 3.05 -2.07 -2.53
N GLU A 39 3.26 -0.88 -2.00
CA GLU A 39 2.47 -0.35 -0.88
C GLU A 39 1.27 0.45 -1.41
N VAL A 40 0.22 0.57 -0.60
CA VAL A 40 -0.93 1.47 -0.83
C VAL A 40 -1.07 2.44 0.35
N ASN A 41 -1.28 3.73 0.09
CA ASN A 41 -1.58 4.69 1.14
C ASN A 41 -3.03 4.56 1.62
N ALA A 42 -3.23 4.56 2.94
CA ALA A 42 -4.52 4.73 3.61
C ALA A 42 -4.50 6.00 4.49
N HIS A 43 -3.93 7.08 3.95
CA HIS A 43 -3.72 8.34 4.65
C HIS A 43 -4.61 9.45 4.05
N PRO A 44 -5.22 10.34 4.84
CA PRO A 44 -6.07 11.43 4.32
C PRO A 44 -5.37 12.38 3.32
N GLN A 45 -4.04 12.47 3.37
CA GLN A 45 -3.24 13.27 2.42
C GLN A 45 -2.93 12.53 1.10
N ALA A 46 -3.39 11.30 0.94
CA ALA A 46 -3.31 10.52 -0.28
C ALA A 46 -4.73 10.13 -0.77
N PRO A 47 -5.62 11.11 -1.03
CA PRO A 47 -7.03 10.84 -1.29
C PRO A 47 -7.31 10.04 -2.58
N LYS A 48 -6.31 9.90 -3.45
CA LYS A 48 -6.37 9.12 -4.70
C LYS A 48 -6.05 7.62 -4.52
N HIS A 49 -5.66 7.24 -3.31
CA HIS A 49 -5.42 5.84 -2.94
C HIS A 49 -6.61 5.32 -2.12
N LEU A 50 -6.36 4.68 -0.98
CA LEU A 50 -7.41 4.26 -0.07
C LEU A 50 -7.72 5.43 0.88
N LEU A 51 -9.00 5.79 0.99
CA LEU A 51 -9.42 6.68 2.07
C LEU A 51 -9.39 5.92 3.40
N HIS A 52 -9.13 6.67 4.48
CA HIS A 52 -9.03 6.15 5.84
C HIS A 52 -10.25 5.32 6.28
N ASP A 53 -11.42 5.58 5.67
CA ASP A 53 -12.69 4.93 5.98
C ASP A 53 -13.09 3.89 4.92
N GLY A 54 -12.12 3.41 4.11
CA GLY A 54 -12.35 2.48 3.02
C GLY A 54 -13.21 1.29 3.47
N ASP A 55 -14.41 1.20 2.91
CA ASP A 55 -15.27 0.04 3.08
C ASP A 55 -14.65 -1.18 2.37
N ASP A 56 -15.13 -2.38 2.71
CA ASP A 56 -14.61 -3.64 2.12
C ASP A 56 -14.69 -3.65 0.59
N GLN A 57 -15.58 -2.85 -0.01
CA GLN A 57 -15.71 -2.72 -1.47
C GLN A 57 -14.52 -1.97 -2.07
N ALA A 58 -14.07 -0.88 -1.44
CA ALA A 58 -12.89 -0.15 -1.89
C ALA A 58 -11.62 -1.03 -1.84
N VAL A 59 -11.48 -1.83 -0.78
CA VAL A 59 -10.37 -2.79 -0.63
C VAL A 59 -10.43 -3.86 -1.72
N SER A 60 -11.60 -4.46 -1.96
CA SER A 60 -11.78 -5.47 -3.03
C SER A 60 -11.42 -4.91 -4.40
N LYS A 61 -11.86 -3.68 -4.71
CA LYS A 61 -11.59 -3.05 -5.99
C LYS A 61 -10.10 -2.79 -6.22
N ILE A 62 -9.39 -2.39 -5.18
CA ILE A 62 -7.93 -2.18 -5.23
C ILE A 62 -7.19 -3.51 -5.42
N ALA A 63 -7.65 -4.59 -4.78
CA ALA A 63 -7.11 -5.91 -4.99
C ALA A 63 -7.30 -6.40 -6.45
N ASP A 64 -8.47 -6.13 -7.05
CA ASP A 64 -8.73 -6.44 -8.46
C ASP A 64 -7.78 -5.68 -9.38
N TRP A 65 -7.59 -4.38 -9.17
CA TRP A 65 -6.63 -3.57 -9.95
C TRP A 65 -5.19 -4.05 -9.81
N ALA A 66 -4.78 -4.48 -8.61
CA ALA A 66 -3.44 -5.03 -8.39
C ALA A 66 -3.24 -6.31 -9.22
N LYS A 67 -4.24 -7.21 -9.19
CA LYS A 67 -4.25 -8.44 -9.99
C LYS A 67 -4.20 -8.15 -11.49
N GLU A 68 -4.99 -7.20 -11.97
CA GLU A 68 -5.00 -6.79 -13.39
C GLU A 68 -3.65 -6.23 -13.84
N ALA A 69 -2.99 -5.44 -12.99
CA ALA A 69 -1.67 -4.86 -13.27
C ALA A 69 -0.50 -5.84 -13.06
N GLY A 70 -0.76 -7.02 -12.46
CA GLY A 70 0.26 -8.00 -12.13
C GLY A 70 1.21 -7.54 -11.02
N VAL A 71 0.69 -6.82 -10.02
CA VAL A 71 1.43 -6.41 -8.81
C VAL A 71 0.80 -7.03 -7.56
N ASP A 72 1.63 -7.21 -6.53
CA ASP A 72 1.25 -7.68 -5.21
C ASP A 72 1.23 -6.51 -4.23
N ILE A 73 0.08 -6.28 -3.59
CA ILE A 73 -0.01 -5.33 -2.47
C ILE A 73 0.58 -6.00 -1.23
N ILE A 74 1.73 -5.52 -0.78
CA ILE A 74 2.46 -6.09 0.36
C ILE A 74 2.27 -5.29 1.65
N CYS A 75 1.77 -4.06 1.56
CA CYS A 75 1.65 -3.14 2.69
C CYS A 75 0.52 -2.13 2.44
N ILE A 76 -0.18 -1.75 3.51
CA ILE A 76 -1.07 -0.59 3.55
C ILE A 76 -0.50 0.40 4.58
N ALA A 77 -0.06 1.57 4.11
CA ALA A 77 0.45 2.64 4.95
C ALA A 77 -0.72 3.45 5.55
N GLY A 78 -1.16 3.05 6.74
CA GLY A 78 -2.19 3.74 7.52
C GLY A 78 -1.64 4.88 8.39
N ARG A 79 -2.56 5.68 8.94
CA ARG A 79 -2.25 6.77 9.89
C ARG A 79 -2.32 6.28 11.34
N ASN A 80 -1.47 5.31 11.70
CA ASN A 80 -1.38 4.87 13.09
C ASN A 80 -0.26 5.64 13.82
N ASN A 81 -0.51 6.09 15.05
CA ASN A 81 0.50 6.74 15.89
C ASN A 81 0.70 6.00 17.22
N PHE A 82 1.71 5.12 17.27
CA PHE A 82 2.07 4.39 18.49
C PHE A 82 3.09 5.11 19.39
N THR A 83 3.41 6.37 19.10
CA THR A 83 4.31 7.19 19.93
C THR A 83 3.57 7.98 21.02
N LEU A 84 2.25 7.84 21.08
CA LEU A 84 1.38 8.54 22.03
C LEU A 84 1.66 8.09 23.46
N SER A 85 1.79 9.06 24.37
CA SER A 85 2.03 8.81 25.80
C SER A 85 0.74 8.58 26.59
N ASP A 86 -0.40 9.03 26.08
CA ASP A 86 -1.71 8.79 26.71
C ASP A 86 -2.20 7.37 26.41
N ALA A 87 -2.57 6.63 27.46
CA ALA A 87 -2.98 5.24 27.35
C ALA A 87 -4.30 5.05 26.59
N ASN A 88 -5.25 6.00 26.70
CA ASN A 88 -6.54 5.90 26.00
C ASN A 88 -6.38 6.20 24.51
N GLU A 89 -5.53 7.17 24.17
CA GLU A 89 -5.19 7.45 22.78
C GLU A 89 -4.44 6.29 22.13
N LEU A 90 -3.49 5.67 22.84
CA LEU A 90 -2.77 4.48 22.36
C LEU A 90 -3.72 3.28 22.15
N GLU A 91 -4.65 3.03 23.09
CA GLU A 91 -5.68 2.00 22.97
C GLU A 91 -6.57 2.22 21.72
N THR A 92 -6.86 3.48 21.39
CA THR A 92 -7.62 3.84 20.17
C THR A 92 -6.86 3.44 18.90
N GLU A 93 -5.55 3.68 18.86
CA GLU A 93 -4.70 3.30 17.74
C GLU A 93 -4.55 1.78 17.60
N ILE A 94 -4.44 1.05 18.73
CA ILE A 94 -4.40 -0.42 18.74
C ILE A 94 -5.70 -1.02 18.21
N LYS A 95 -6.86 -0.50 18.64
CA LYS A 95 -8.18 -0.95 18.16
C LYS A 95 -8.35 -0.74 16.66
N ARG A 96 -7.75 0.33 16.11
CA ARG A 96 -7.81 0.63 14.67
C ARG A 96 -7.15 -0.45 13.82
N VAL A 97 -6.04 -1.04 14.29
CA VAL A 97 -5.27 -2.06 13.54
C VAL A 97 -5.66 -3.50 13.84
N SER A 98 -6.39 -3.75 14.94
CA SER A 98 -6.79 -5.10 15.36
C SER A 98 -8.01 -5.68 14.62
N ARG A 99 -8.37 -5.13 13.45
CA ARG A 99 -9.48 -5.66 12.64
C ARG A 99 -9.15 -7.01 12.03
#